data_AF-A0A175VV41-F1
#
_entry.id   AF-A0A175VV41-F1
#
_cell.length_a   1.000
_cell.length_b   1.000
_cell.length_c   1.000
_cell.angle_alpha   90.00
_cell.angle_beta   90.00
_cell.angle_gamma   90.00
#
_symmetry.space_group_name_H-M   'P 1'
#
loop_
_entity.id
_entity.type
_entity.pdbx_description
1 polymer ?
#
loop_
_entity_poly.entity_id
_entity_poly.type
_entity_poly.pdbx_seq_one_letter_code
_entity_poly.pdbx_strand_id
1 'polypeptide(L)'
;MGSLSVLNRYSSTAMWVCLQILPSIGADTVIDTLLPAFQAGVAESDITAATASWTLIRSFGNVWGVAIPTAVFNIHTNRFATTIDDPAARDRLQHGDSYAWATKSFIEGFAEPAQSRIIDVFTMALNNVLTVSIAFAGLAFFVFC
;
A
#
# COMPACT_ATOMS: atom_id res chain seq x y z
N MET A 1 3.56 1.56 -10.10
CA MET A 1 2.64 0.79 -9.24
C MET A 1 2.34 -0.60 -9.81
N GLY A 2 1.88 -0.74 -11.06
CA GLY A 2 1.52 -2.06 -11.60
C GLY A 2 2.65 -3.08 -11.74
N SER A 3 3.91 -2.66 -11.80
CA SER A 3 5.03 -3.59 -11.74
C SER A 3 5.10 -4.38 -10.42
N LEU A 4 4.67 -3.76 -9.31
CA LEU A 4 4.69 -4.39 -8.00
C LEU A 4 3.65 -5.50 -7.89
N SER A 5 2.55 -5.46 -8.65
CA SER A 5 1.53 -6.51 -8.62
C SER A 5 1.96 -7.82 -9.31
N VAL A 6 3.19 -7.86 -9.85
CA VAL A 6 3.81 -9.09 -10.38
C VAL A 6 4.55 -9.84 -9.27
N LEU A 7 4.81 -9.19 -8.13
CA LEU A 7 5.53 -9.79 -7.02
C LEU A 7 4.73 -10.96 -6.43
N ASN A 8 5.44 -12.06 -6.19
CA ASN A 8 4.90 -13.26 -5.59
C ASN A 8 5.91 -13.83 -4.57
N ARG A 9 5.53 -14.93 -3.91
CA ARG A 9 6.36 -15.58 -2.87
C ARG A 9 7.75 -16.04 -3.33
N TYR A 10 7.98 -16.15 -4.64
CA TYR A 10 9.25 -16.56 -5.25
C TYR A 10 10.05 -15.38 -5.81
N SER A 11 9.54 -14.15 -5.71
CA SER A 11 10.26 -12.96 -6.14
C SER A 11 11.49 -12.74 -5.27
N SER A 12 12.65 -12.54 -5.89
CA SER A 12 13.90 -12.31 -5.17
C SER A 12 13.90 -10.95 -4.47
N THR A 13 14.74 -10.80 -3.44
CA THR A 13 14.91 -9.51 -2.76
C THR A 13 15.31 -8.41 -3.73
N ALA A 14 16.21 -8.73 -4.66
CA ALA A 14 16.64 -7.81 -5.71
C ALA A 14 15.48 -7.36 -6.61
N MET A 15 14.56 -8.26 -6.97
CA MET A 15 13.42 -7.93 -7.82
C MET A 15 12.52 -6.89 -7.17
N TRP A 16 12.07 -7.10 -5.92
CA TRP A 16 11.18 -6.14 -5.28
C TRP A 16 11.87 -4.80 -4.99
N VAL A 17 13.16 -4.81 -4.63
CA VAL A 17 13.93 -3.57 -4.42
C VAL A 17 13.99 -2.76 -5.71
N CYS A 18 14.40 -3.38 -6.83
CA CYS A 18 14.48 -2.70 -8.12
C CYS A 18 13.12 -2.18 -8.59
N LEU A 19 12.04 -2.94 -8.37
CA LEU A 19 10.69 -2.54 -8.75
C LEU A 19 10.13 -1.39 -7.90
N GLN A 20 10.63 -1.19 -6.68
CA GLN A 20 10.23 -0.06 -5.82
C GLN A 20 10.98 1.24 -6.12
N ILE A 21 12.22 1.18 -6.60
CA ILE A 21 13.02 2.38 -6.91
C ILE A 21 12.30 3.28 -7.93
N LEU A 22 11.80 2.69 -9.02
CA LEU A 22 11.11 3.43 -10.09
C LEU A 22 9.89 4.24 -9.61
N PRO A 23 8.89 3.64 -8.94
CA PRO A 23 7.76 4.40 -8.42
C PRO A 23 8.16 5.39 -7.32
N SER A 24 9.17 5.09 -6.50
CA SER A 24 9.66 6.01 -5.46
C SER A 24 10.23 7.30 -6.05
N ILE A 25 11.11 7.20 -7.06
CA ILE A 25 11.69 8.37 -7.72
C ILE A 25 10.59 9.22 -8.36
N GLY A 26 9.64 8.58 -9.06
CA GLY A 26 8.54 9.28 -9.72
C GLY A 26 7.62 9.99 -8.74
N ALA A 27 7.23 9.32 -7.66
CA ALA A 27 6.34 9.90 -6.65
C ALA A 27 6.98 11.10 -5.94
N ASP A 28 8.27 10.99 -5.57
CA ASP A 28 8.98 12.03 -4.83
C ASP A 28 9.21 13.28 -5.70
N THR A 29 9.65 13.09 -6.94
CA THR A 29 9.89 14.19 -7.89
C THR A 29 8.62 15.02 -8.14
N VAL A 30 7.46 14.35 -8.26
CA VAL A 30 6.18 15.04 -8.45
C VAL A 30 5.81 15.84 -7.20
N ILE A 31 5.97 15.28 -5.99
CA ILE A 31 5.57 15.96 -4.76
C ILE A 31 6.43 17.22 -4.51
N ASP A 32 7.73 17.16 -4.77
CA ASP A 32 8.64 18.29 -4.52
C ASP A 32 8.43 19.44 -5.51
N THR A 33 8.03 19.15 -6.75
CA THR A 33 7.75 20.18 -7.75
C THR A 33 6.42 20.90 -7.54
N LEU A 34 5.48 20.26 -6.83
CA LEU A 34 4.15 20.83 -6.59
C LEU A 34 4.17 21.95 -5.54
N LEU A 35 5.09 21.94 -4.57
CA LEU A 35 5.13 23.01 -3.56
C LEU A 35 5.50 24.37 -4.18
N PRO A 36 6.60 24.51 -4.96
CA PRO A 36 6.88 25.76 -5.66
C PRO A 36 5.77 26.15 -6.64
N ALA A 37 5.13 25.18 -7.32
CA ALA A 37 4.02 25.46 -8.22
C ALA A 37 2.80 26.04 -7.47
N PHE A 38 2.49 25.49 -6.30
CA PHE A 38 1.43 25.98 -5.41
C PHE A 38 1.75 27.38 -4.85
N GLN A 39 3.02 27.62 -4.52
CA GLN A 39 3.49 28.92 -4.04
C GLN A 39 3.65 29.98 -5.15
N ALA A 40 3.82 29.60 -6.41
CA ALA A 40 4.07 30.55 -7.51
C ALA A 40 2.89 31.53 -7.75
N GLY A 41 1.68 31.14 -7.36
CA GLY A 41 0.47 31.95 -7.54
C GLY A 41 0.06 32.81 -6.34
N VAL A 42 0.78 32.77 -5.22
CA VAL A 42 0.40 33.46 -3.97
C VAL A 42 1.25 34.70 -3.72
N ALA A 43 0.70 35.68 -3.01
CA ALA A 43 1.47 36.84 -2.57
C ALA A 43 2.53 36.44 -1.53
N GLU A 44 3.61 37.21 -1.41
CA GLU A 44 4.69 36.91 -0.46
C GLU A 44 4.19 36.81 0.99
N SER A 45 3.18 37.61 1.35
CA SER A 45 2.49 37.55 2.64
C SER A 45 1.85 36.19 2.93
N ASP A 46 1.48 35.46 1.87
CA ASP A 46 0.64 34.26 1.96
C ASP A 46 1.45 32.96 1.78
N ILE A 47 2.75 33.06 1.50
CA ILE A 47 3.64 31.89 1.34
C ILE A 47 3.57 30.96 2.56
N THR A 48 3.51 31.52 3.76
CA THR A 48 3.39 30.73 5.00
C THR A 48 2.08 29.94 5.04
N ALA A 49 0.96 30.59 4.68
CA ALA A 49 -0.35 29.95 4.62
C ALA A 49 -0.42 28.90 3.51
N ALA A 50 0.19 29.16 2.35
CA ALA A 50 0.29 28.22 1.25
C ALA A 50 1.10 26.97 1.64
N THR A 51 2.23 27.15 2.32
CA THR A 51 3.07 26.04 2.82
C THR A 51 2.34 25.22 3.89
N ALA A 52 1.62 25.87 4.80
CA ALA A 52 0.82 25.19 5.81
C ALA A 52 -0.31 24.36 5.16
N SER A 53 -0.99 24.92 4.15
CA SER A 53 -2.03 24.23 3.39
C SER A 53 -1.47 23.02 2.63
N TRP A 54 -0.30 23.19 1.98
CA TRP A 54 0.40 22.09 1.33
C TRP A 54 0.76 20.96 2.30
N THR A 55 1.27 21.33 3.48
CA THR A 55 1.60 20.36 4.54
C THR A 55 0.35 19.61 4.99
N LEU A 56 -0.79 20.29 5.16
CA LEU A 56 -2.06 19.66 5.49
C LEU A 56 -2.50 18.64 4.43
N ILE A 57 -2.43 19.01 3.15
CA ILE A 57 -2.74 18.11 2.01
C ILE A 57 -1.83 16.90 2.02
N ARG A 58 -0.52 17.11 2.20
CA ARG A 58 0.46 16.01 2.30
C ARG A 58 0.16 15.10 3.48
N SER A 59 -0.15 15.64 4.66
CA SER A 59 -0.52 14.85 5.84
C SER A 59 -1.77 14.02 5.60
N PHE A 60 -2.79 14.60 4.96
CA PHE A 60 -4.00 13.86 4.56
C PHE A 60 -3.66 12.69 3.61
N GLY A 61 -2.84 12.93 2.59
CA GLY A 61 -2.35 11.90 1.68
C GLY A 61 -1.60 10.76 2.38
N ASN A 62 -0.79 11.06 3.40
CA ASN A 62 -0.08 10.04 4.18
C ASN A 62 -1.03 9.18 5.01
N VAL A 63 -2.02 9.79 5.67
CA VAL A 63 -3.02 9.06 6.47
C VAL A 63 -3.79 8.07 5.61
N TRP A 64 -4.34 8.54 4.49
CA TRP A 64 -5.13 7.68 3.59
C TRP A 64 -4.28 6.74 2.75
N GLY A 65 -3.03 7.11 2.48
CA GLY A 65 -2.03 6.26 1.83
C GLY A 65 -1.68 5.01 2.63
N VAL A 66 -1.98 4.97 3.93
CA VAL A 66 -1.87 3.75 4.76
C VAL A 66 -3.25 3.14 5.02
N ALA A 67 -4.24 3.96 5.41
CA ALA A 67 -5.56 3.47 5.79
C ALA A 67 -6.28 2.71 4.66
N ILE A 68 -6.20 3.20 3.41
CA ILE A 68 -6.85 2.54 2.26
C ILE A 68 -6.18 1.18 1.98
N PRO A 69 -4.84 1.08 1.81
CA PRO A 69 -4.17 -0.21 1.69
C PRO A 69 -4.47 -1.18 2.82
N THR A 70 -4.48 -0.74 4.08
CA THR A 70 -4.80 -1.59 5.22
C THR A 70 -6.23 -2.11 5.14
N ALA A 71 -7.21 -1.26 4.82
CA ALA A 71 -8.60 -1.68 4.68
C ALA A 71 -8.79 -2.68 3.53
N VAL A 72 -8.19 -2.41 2.36
CA VAL A 72 -8.22 -3.31 1.20
C VAL A 72 -7.57 -4.65 1.56
N PHE A 73 -6.40 -4.62 2.19
CA PHE A 73 -5.70 -5.83 2.64
C PHE A 73 -6.58 -6.67 3.57
N ASN A 74 -7.15 -6.06 4.61
CA ASN A 74 -8.00 -6.76 5.58
C ASN A 74 -9.24 -7.38 4.94
N ILE A 75 -9.92 -6.66 4.04
CA ILE A 75 -11.08 -7.17 3.29
C ILE A 75 -10.70 -8.39 2.44
N HIS A 76 -9.60 -8.29 1.69
CA HIS A 76 -9.16 -9.38 0.81
C HIS A 76 -8.63 -10.57 1.58
N THR A 77 -7.87 -10.35 2.66
CA THR A 77 -7.42 -11.44 3.54
C THR A 77 -8.61 -12.17 4.17
N ASN A 78 -9.60 -11.45 4.69
CA ASN A 78 -10.80 -12.07 5.25
C ASN A 78 -11.51 -12.95 4.20
N ARG A 79 -11.67 -12.43 2.98
CA ARG A 79 -12.26 -13.16 1.86
C ARG A 79 -11.49 -14.44 1.52
N PHE A 80 -10.16 -14.36 1.42
CA PHE A 80 -9.31 -15.50 1.03
C PHE A 80 -9.01 -16.46 2.19
N ALA A 81 -9.14 -16.04 3.45
CA ALA A 81 -8.95 -16.89 4.63
C ALA A 81 -9.92 -18.07 4.67
N THR A 82 -11.05 -17.99 3.95
CA THR A 82 -11.99 -19.12 3.74
C THR A 82 -11.34 -20.33 3.07
N THR A 83 -10.21 -20.16 2.38
CA THR A 83 -9.44 -21.24 1.72
C THR A 83 -8.47 -21.97 2.65
N ILE A 84 -8.33 -21.53 3.90
CA ILE A 84 -7.44 -22.14 4.89
C ILE A 84 -8.24 -23.18 5.70
N ASP A 85 -7.78 -24.43 5.68
CA ASP A 85 -8.41 -25.54 6.40
C ASP A 85 -8.24 -25.43 7.92
N ASP A 86 -7.13 -24.82 8.38
CA ASP A 86 -6.84 -24.66 9.79
C ASP A 86 -7.75 -23.59 10.44
N PRO A 87 -8.61 -23.96 11.41
CA PRO A 87 -9.57 -23.04 12.00
C PRO A 87 -8.89 -21.93 12.80
N ALA A 88 -7.74 -22.17 13.43
CA ALA A 88 -7.03 -21.16 14.20
C ALA A 88 -6.41 -20.08 13.31
N ALA A 89 -5.78 -20.47 12.20
CA ALA A 89 -5.29 -19.55 11.18
C ALA A 89 -6.43 -18.74 10.57
N ARG A 90 -7.53 -19.40 10.19
CA ARG A 90 -8.70 -18.75 9.60
C ARG A 90 -9.32 -17.72 10.54
N ASP A 91 -9.50 -18.07 11.81
CA ASP A 91 -10.02 -17.19 12.85
C ASP A 91 -9.21 -15.90 12.96
N ARG A 92 -7.87 -16.00 13.03
CA ARG A 92 -7.01 -14.80 13.13
C ARG A 92 -7.04 -13.90 11.89
N LEU A 93 -7.37 -14.44 10.72
CA LEU A 93 -7.41 -13.68 9.47
C LEU A 93 -8.80 -13.09 9.14
N GLN A 94 -9.87 -13.53 9.79
CA GLN A 94 -11.26 -13.13 9.48
C GLN A 94 -11.83 -12.00 10.37
N HIS A 95 -11.10 -11.52 11.37
CA HIS A 95 -11.59 -10.48 12.29
C HIS A 95 -11.28 -9.04 11.88
N GLY A 96 -10.74 -8.82 10.68
CA GLY A 96 -10.43 -7.48 10.18
C GLY A 96 -9.10 -6.91 10.66
N ASP A 97 -8.36 -7.63 11.51
CA ASP A 97 -7.02 -7.25 12.00
C ASP A 97 -5.90 -8.08 11.34
N SER A 98 -6.14 -8.64 10.15
CA SER A 98 -5.17 -9.53 9.50
C SER A 98 -3.84 -8.84 9.19
N TYR A 99 -3.86 -7.52 8.93
CA TYR A 99 -2.65 -6.73 8.75
C TYR A 99 -1.74 -6.78 9.98
N ALA A 100 -2.29 -6.77 11.20
CA ALA A 100 -1.50 -6.90 12.43
C ALA A 100 -0.89 -8.31 12.61
N TRP A 101 -1.53 -9.33 12.03
CA TRP A 101 -1.05 -10.71 12.04
C TRP A 101 -0.12 -11.05 10.88
N ALA A 102 0.09 -10.15 9.91
CA ALA A 102 0.96 -10.35 8.75
C ALA A 102 2.46 -10.28 9.10
N THR A 103 2.87 -10.98 10.15
CA THR A 103 4.22 -11.05 10.67
C THR A 103 4.86 -12.41 10.36
N LYS A 104 6.17 -12.43 10.20
CA LYS A 104 6.93 -13.67 9.99
C LYS A 104 6.70 -14.67 11.14
N SER A 105 6.69 -14.21 12.38
CA SER A 105 6.45 -15.04 13.57
C SER A 105 5.08 -15.70 13.59
N PHE A 106 4.05 -15.02 13.08
CA PHE A 106 2.72 -15.62 12.96
C PHE A 106 2.71 -16.75 11.92
N ILE A 107 3.32 -16.51 10.75
CA ILE A 107 3.40 -17.49 9.66
C ILE A 107 4.23 -18.72 10.07
N GLU A 108 5.34 -18.52 10.80
CA GLU A 108 6.19 -19.59 11.33
C GLU A 108 5.54 -20.38 12.48
N GLY A 109 4.44 -19.89 13.05
CA GLY A 109 3.67 -20.59 14.07
C GLY A 109 2.81 -21.75 13.54
N PHE A 110 2.65 -21.88 12.22
CA PHE A 110 1.85 -22.94 11.59
C PHE A 110 2.74 -23.93 10.83
N ALA A 111 2.35 -25.20 10.84
CA ALA A 111 2.96 -26.22 10.00
C ALA A 111 2.36 -26.22 8.58
N GLU A 112 3.06 -26.83 7.63
CA GLU A 112 2.49 -27.10 6.30
C GLU A 112 1.31 -28.10 6.41
N PRO A 113 0.24 -27.94 5.61
CA PRO A 113 0.08 -27.01 4.48
C PRO A 113 -0.44 -25.61 4.86
N ALA A 114 -0.80 -25.37 6.12
CA ALA A 114 -1.45 -24.12 6.55
C ALA A 114 -0.53 -22.90 6.36
N GLN A 115 0.77 -23.05 6.64
CA GLN A 115 1.76 -22.01 6.42
C GLN A 115 1.78 -21.49 4.97
N SER A 116 1.91 -22.38 3.98
CA SER A 116 1.89 -21.97 2.58
C SER A 116 0.57 -21.33 2.18
N ARG A 117 -0.57 -21.81 2.71
CA ARG A 117 -1.88 -21.20 2.45
C ARG A 117 -1.98 -19.78 3.00
N ILE A 118 -1.47 -19.52 4.20
CA ILE A 118 -1.44 -18.17 4.79
C ILE A 118 -0.59 -17.22 3.91
N ILE A 119 0.58 -17.67 3.44
CA ILE A 119 1.45 -16.89 2.55
C ILE A 119 0.73 -16.57 1.23
N ASP A 120 0.04 -17.55 0.65
CA ASP A 120 -0.71 -17.37 -0.59
C ASP A 120 -1.85 -16.35 -0.38
N VAL A 121 -2.60 -16.43 0.73
CA VAL A 121 -3.66 -15.48 1.10
C VAL A 121 -3.11 -14.06 1.25
N PHE A 122 -1.98 -13.87 1.95
CA PHE A 122 -1.34 -12.56 2.08
C PHE A 122 -0.83 -12.02 0.74
N THR A 123 -0.25 -12.88 -0.10
CA THR A 123 0.24 -12.50 -1.43
C THR A 123 -0.91 -12.05 -2.32
N MET A 124 -2.05 -12.76 -2.30
CA MET A 124 -3.25 -12.36 -3.03
C MET A 124 -3.84 -11.04 -2.52
N ALA A 125 -3.86 -10.84 -1.20
CA ALA A 125 -4.32 -9.58 -0.61
C ALA A 125 -3.41 -8.40 -1.00
N LEU A 126 -2.08 -8.57 -0.92
CA LEU A 126 -1.12 -7.54 -1.36
C LEU A 126 -1.25 -7.20 -2.85
N ASN A 127 -1.44 -8.20 -3.71
CA ASN A 127 -1.65 -7.95 -5.13
C ASN A 127 -2.92 -7.14 -5.40
N ASN A 128 -3.99 -7.36 -4.64
CA ASN A 128 -5.20 -6.53 -4.73
C ASN A 128 -4.94 -5.10 -4.24
N VAL A 129 -4.23 -4.91 -3.13
CA VAL A 129 -3.81 -3.59 -2.65
C VAL A 129 -3.05 -2.83 -3.73
N LEU A 130 -2.05 -3.47 -4.36
CA LEU A 130 -1.23 -2.86 -5.40
C LEU A 130 -2.06 -2.55 -6.65
N THR A 131 -3.04 -3.38 -6.99
CA THR A 131 -3.98 -3.13 -8.10
C THR A 131 -4.85 -1.90 -7.82
N VAL A 132 -5.38 -1.76 -6.60
CA VAL A 132 -6.14 -0.57 -6.18
C VAL A 132 -5.25 0.68 -6.24
N SER A 133 -3.99 0.57 -5.83
CA SER A 133 -3.02 1.68 -5.93
C SER A 133 -2.76 2.14 -7.37
N ILE A 134 -2.90 1.27 -8.38
CA ILE A 134 -2.82 1.68 -9.79
C ILE A 134 -3.98 2.61 -10.15
N ALA A 135 -5.20 2.34 -9.68
CA ALA A 135 -6.35 3.19 -9.95
C ALA A 135 -6.17 4.59 -9.36
N PHE A 136 -5.65 4.70 -8.13
CA PHE A 136 -5.32 5.98 -7.52
C PHE A 136 -4.18 6.71 -8.25
N ALA A 137 -3.15 5.99 -8.70
CA ALA A 137 -2.07 6.57 -9.50
C ALA A 137 -2.58 7.10 -10.86
N GLY A 138 -3.49 6.36 -11.51
CA GLY A 138 -4.15 6.81 -12.73
C GLY A 138 -5.02 8.04 -12.52
N LEU A 139 -5.81 8.08 -11.45
CA LEU A 139 -6.59 9.26 -11.07
C LEU A 139 -5.70 10.48 -10.83
N ALA A 140 -4.58 10.31 -10.12
CA ALA A 140 -3.62 11.38 -9.90
C ALA A 140 -3.06 11.91 -11.22
N PHE A 141 -2.71 11.04 -12.17
CA PHE A 141 -2.25 11.44 -13.50
C PHE A 141 -3.27 12.33 -14.23
N PHE A 142 -4.56 11.99 -14.17
CA PHE A 142 -5.62 12.82 -14.80
C PHE A 142 -5.89 14.15 -14.10
N VAL A 143 -5.58 14.27 -12.80
CA VAL A 143 -5.75 15.54 -12.06
C VAL A 143 -4.58 16.50 -12.31
N PHE A 144 -3.39 15.97 -12.58
CA PHE A 144 -2.17 16.78 -12.80
C PHE A 144 -1.83 17.04 -14.27
N CYS A 145 -2.53 16.41 -15.23
CA CYS A 145 -2.46 16.72 -16.66
C CYS A 145 -3.55 17.71 -17.06
#